data_AF-A0A936SR90-F1
#
_entry.id   AF-A0A936SR90-F1
#
_cell.length_a   1.000
_cell.length_b   1.000
_cell.length_c   1.000
_cell.angle_alpha   90.00
_cell.angle_beta   90.00
_cell.angle_gamma   90.00
#
_symmetry.space_group_name_H-M   'P 1'
#
loop_
_entity.id
_entity.type
_entity.pdbx_description
1 polymer ?
#
loop_
_entity_poly.entity_id
_entity_poly.type
_entity_poly.pdbx_seq_one_letter_code
_entity_poly.pdbx_strand_id
1 'polypeptide(L)'
;MRVLSGAGCPPVRMKCFTIRCFLLWCCWWVSAASVEAGISSHDEQENGSRSWERLLVEAERLQVPTKFLRVVPPDFIHFEFDELRTYAAEYHPGEHRMLLNRTLSLNAAGRVLKPLGRMTHKELEVFYHELFHAYMDYITVRDVQLGELGRDSETLLLFAKEQQVCRYGEVMITPIVQRMDEVESRYLTEAESWEALNETWAVFVGWVVWNQLELRQQRGKSTFRGGQDAHQWIPRFKRAFENGEFRGYYVPEGPDERRLAQKRYLAKSSQLSLEEALAILEQAFGFSSDFVKVVDASFGPAWRATCVTGKDGAN
;
A
#
# COMPACT_ATOMS: atom_id res chain seq x y z
N MET A 1 -44.79 28.19 -52.06
CA MET A 1 -45.39 27.10 -51.27
C MET A 1 -45.09 27.38 -49.80
N ARG A 2 -46.14 27.60 -48.98
CA ARG A 2 -46.25 27.61 -47.49
C ARG A 2 -45.17 28.35 -46.65
N VAL A 3 -45.45 29.49 -46.01
CA VAL A 3 -46.25 29.80 -44.78
C VAL A 3 -45.40 29.85 -43.48
N LEU A 4 -45.22 31.09 -43.01
CA LEU A 4 -45.34 31.68 -41.64
C LEU A 4 -44.59 31.16 -40.39
N SER A 5 -43.90 32.14 -39.78
CA SER A 5 -43.96 32.60 -38.38
C SER A 5 -43.22 31.87 -37.26
N GLY A 6 -42.48 32.67 -36.47
CA GLY A 6 -42.08 32.35 -35.09
C GLY A 6 -41.00 33.28 -34.54
N ALA A 7 -41.40 34.35 -33.85
CA ALA A 7 -40.53 35.27 -33.12
C ALA A 7 -40.07 34.68 -31.76
N GLY A 8 -38.92 35.16 -31.23
CA GLY A 8 -38.68 35.15 -29.77
C GLY A 8 -37.22 35.04 -29.28
N CYS A 9 -36.74 36.13 -28.67
CA CYS A 9 -35.66 36.30 -27.67
C CYS A 9 -34.17 35.98 -27.99
N PRO A 10 -33.22 36.90 -27.64
CA PRO A 10 -31.77 36.67 -27.69
C PRO A 10 -31.20 36.34 -26.28
N PRO A 11 -29.87 36.33 -26.06
CA PRO A 11 -29.05 35.16 -25.81
C PRO A 11 -28.69 34.94 -24.32
N VAL A 12 -28.46 33.69 -23.89
CA VAL A 12 -27.76 33.42 -22.62
C VAL A 12 -26.42 32.77 -22.89
N ARG A 13 -25.39 33.58 -22.72
CA ARG A 13 -23.97 33.28 -22.81
C ARG A 13 -23.52 32.73 -21.45
N MET A 14 -23.54 31.41 -21.27
CA MET A 14 -22.94 30.80 -20.07
C MET A 14 -21.42 30.77 -20.22
N LYS A 15 -20.77 31.64 -19.45
CA LYS A 15 -19.33 31.65 -19.23
C LYS A 15 -18.99 30.48 -18.30
N CYS A 16 -18.25 29.50 -18.79
CA CYS A 16 -17.59 28.52 -17.92
C CYS A 16 -16.54 29.24 -17.07
N PHE A 17 -16.79 29.29 -15.77
CA PHE A 17 -15.83 29.76 -14.78
C PHE A 17 -14.66 28.77 -14.73
N THR A 18 -13.49 29.26 -15.12
CA THR A 18 -12.19 28.63 -14.92
C THR A 18 -11.80 28.85 -13.46
N ILE A 19 -11.87 27.81 -12.63
CA ILE A 19 -11.28 27.85 -11.29
C ILE A 19 -9.85 27.31 -11.41
N ARG A 20 -8.90 28.25 -11.43
CA ARG A 20 -7.48 27.98 -11.21
C ARG A 20 -7.28 27.71 -9.72
N CYS A 21 -7.04 26.46 -9.34
CA CYS A 21 -6.46 26.16 -8.04
C CYS A 21 -4.93 26.17 -8.19
N PHE A 22 -4.32 27.28 -7.77
CA PHE A 22 -2.90 27.33 -7.44
C PHE A 22 -2.72 26.65 -6.08
N LEU A 23 -1.91 25.59 -6.01
CA LEU A 23 -1.29 25.17 -4.76
C LEU A 23 0.22 25.27 -4.95
N LEU A 24 0.71 26.47 -4.61
CA LEU A 24 2.09 26.72 -4.20
C LEU A 24 2.22 26.27 -2.75
N TRP A 25 3.14 25.37 -2.46
CA TRP A 25 3.77 25.37 -1.14
C TRP A 25 5.23 24.91 -1.26
N CYS A 26 6.12 25.87 -1.04
CA CYS A 26 7.53 25.61 -0.74
C CYS A 26 7.93 26.49 0.45
N CYS A 27 8.75 25.88 1.30
CA CYS A 27 9.69 26.46 2.24
C CYS A 27 9.15 27.08 3.55
N TRP A 28 9.53 26.38 4.62
CA TRP A 28 10.23 26.87 5.81
C TRP A 28 9.88 28.28 6.29
N TRP A 29 9.40 28.38 7.53
CA TRP A 29 9.87 29.35 8.53
C TRP A 29 9.57 28.84 9.93
N VAL A 30 10.59 28.91 10.78
CA VAL A 30 10.56 28.66 12.22
C VAL A 30 10.15 29.95 12.93
N SER A 31 9.17 29.91 13.83
CA SER A 31 9.33 30.39 15.21
C SER A 31 8.09 30.24 16.08
N ALA A 32 8.32 29.57 17.20
CA ALA A 32 7.90 29.87 18.56
C ALA A 32 6.42 30.20 18.84
N ALA A 33 5.69 29.17 19.26
CA ALA A 33 4.77 29.28 20.39
C ALA A 33 4.75 27.93 21.14
N SER A 34 5.31 27.90 22.35
CA SER A 34 5.08 26.83 23.31
C SER A 34 4.80 27.48 24.64
N VAL A 35 3.59 27.30 25.17
CA VAL A 35 3.26 26.87 26.54
C VAL A 35 1.75 26.62 26.56
N GLU A 36 1.31 25.41 26.16
CA GLU A 36 0.03 24.77 26.59
C GLU A 36 -0.14 23.31 26.09
N ALA A 37 0.91 22.69 25.55
CA ALA A 37 0.86 21.35 24.93
C ALA A 37 1.09 20.16 25.90
N GLY A 38 1.05 20.38 27.22
CA GLY A 38 1.44 19.36 28.20
C GLY A 38 0.32 18.41 28.66
N ILE A 39 -0.95 18.77 28.44
CA ILE A 39 -2.10 17.99 28.93
C ILE A 39 -2.85 17.30 27.78
N SER A 40 -2.95 17.90 26.59
CA SER A 40 -3.62 17.24 25.46
C SER A 40 -2.75 16.17 24.78
N SER A 41 -1.43 16.32 24.80
CA SER A 41 -0.50 15.36 24.18
C SER A 41 -0.51 14.00 24.87
N HIS A 42 -0.63 13.98 26.19
CA HIS A 42 -0.70 12.74 26.96
C HIS A 42 -2.02 11.98 26.71
N ASP A 43 -3.15 12.68 26.70
CA ASP A 43 -4.46 12.08 26.41
C ASP A 43 -4.56 11.57 24.96
N GLU A 44 -3.98 12.29 23.99
CA GLU A 44 -3.92 11.87 22.58
C GLU A 44 -2.99 10.67 22.39
N GLN A 45 -1.82 10.65 23.03
CA GLN A 45 -0.87 9.53 22.97
C GLN A 45 -1.41 8.26 23.63
N GLU A 46 -2.10 8.39 24.78
CA GLU A 46 -2.75 7.27 25.45
C GLU A 46 -3.93 6.72 24.64
N ASN A 47 -4.69 7.61 23.96
CA ASN A 47 -5.77 7.21 23.06
C ASN A 47 -5.25 6.53 21.78
N GLY A 48 -4.12 7.00 21.23
CA GLY A 48 -3.42 6.37 20.11
C GLY A 48 -2.94 4.96 20.47
N SER A 49 -2.29 4.81 21.63
CA SER A 49 -1.79 3.53 22.13
C SER A 49 -2.92 2.51 22.32
N ARG A 50 -4.02 2.91 22.95
CA ARG A 50 -5.22 2.05 23.11
C ARG A 50 -5.86 1.68 21.77
N SER A 51 -5.80 2.57 20.78
CA SER A 51 -6.32 2.30 19.43
C SER A 51 -5.46 1.26 18.69
N TRP A 52 -4.14 1.33 18.85
CA TRP A 52 -3.20 0.35 18.28
C TRP A 52 -3.34 -1.04 18.91
N GLU A 53 -3.41 -1.12 20.25
CA GLU A 53 -3.63 -2.38 20.95
C GLU A 53 -4.94 -3.05 20.52
N ARG A 54 -6.01 -2.26 20.39
CA ARG A 54 -7.29 -2.75 19.90
C ARG A 54 -7.20 -3.27 18.47
N LEU A 55 -6.46 -2.59 17.59
CA LEU A 55 -6.22 -3.02 16.22
C LEU A 55 -5.55 -4.40 16.21
N LEU A 56 -4.49 -4.61 17.01
CA LEU A 56 -3.79 -5.88 17.11
C LEU A 56 -4.70 -7.01 17.60
N VAL A 57 -5.48 -6.77 18.65
CA VAL A 57 -6.44 -7.76 19.20
C VAL A 57 -7.51 -8.12 18.17
N GLU A 58 -8.06 -7.14 17.47
CA GLU A 58 -9.08 -7.36 16.43
C GLU A 58 -8.50 -8.10 15.22
N ALA A 59 -7.26 -7.80 14.83
CA ALA A 59 -6.54 -8.47 13.74
C ALA A 59 -6.28 -9.95 14.08
N GLU A 60 -5.82 -10.25 15.29
CA GLU A 60 -5.67 -11.61 15.79
C GLU A 60 -7.00 -12.37 15.81
N ARG A 61 -8.08 -11.71 16.26
CA ARG A 61 -9.43 -12.29 16.26
C ARG A 61 -9.90 -12.60 14.84
N LEU A 62 -9.54 -11.75 13.88
CA LEU A 62 -9.80 -11.99 12.47
C LEU A 62 -8.80 -12.96 11.83
N GLN A 63 -7.75 -13.35 12.55
CA GLN A 63 -6.69 -14.24 12.09
C GLN A 63 -5.99 -13.72 10.83
N VAL A 64 -5.96 -12.40 10.67
CA VAL A 64 -5.13 -11.74 9.67
C VAL A 64 -3.73 -11.53 10.26
N PRO A 65 -2.67 -11.47 9.43
CA PRO A 65 -1.31 -11.43 9.96
C PRO A 65 -1.04 -10.16 10.78
N THR A 66 -0.35 -10.30 11.91
CA THR A 66 -0.01 -9.18 12.80
C THR A 66 1.48 -9.00 13.03
N LYS A 67 2.34 -9.87 12.48
CA LYS A 67 3.77 -9.88 12.79
C LYS A 67 4.43 -8.52 12.50
N PHE A 68 4.29 -7.97 11.29
CA PHE A 68 4.83 -6.65 10.97
C PHE A 68 4.20 -5.50 11.80
N LEU A 69 2.90 -5.61 12.14
CA LEU A 69 2.22 -4.61 12.98
C LEU A 69 2.80 -4.56 14.40
N ARG A 70 3.23 -5.70 14.95
CA ARG A 70 3.83 -5.73 16.30
C ARG A 70 5.20 -5.07 16.38
N VAL A 71 5.87 -4.88 15.24
CA VAL A 71 7.17 -4.22 15.16
C VAL A 71 7.02 -2.71 15.28
N VAL A 72 5.91 -2.15 14.78
CA VAL A 72 5.63 -0.71 14.79
C VAL A 72 5.17 -0.26 16.19
N PRO A 73 5.82 0.76 16.80
CA PRO A 73 5.41 1.33 18.08
C PRO A 73 4.00 1.90 18.01
N PRO A 74 3.20 1.80 19.08
CA PRO A 74 1.82 2.31 19.11
C PRO A 74 1.67 3.81 18.81
N ASP A 75 2.74 4.59 19.05
CA ASP A 75 2.79 6.03 18.87
C ASP A 75 3.48 6.47 17.56
N PHE A 76 3.98 5.53 16.75
CA PHE A 76 4.58 5.84 15.46
C PHE A 76 3.55 6.35 14.46
N ILE A 77 2.31 5.86 14.49
CA ILE A 77 1.26 6.22 13.53
C ILE A 77 0.20 7.10 14.18
N HIS A 78 -0.05 8.27 13.61
CA HIS A 78 -1.14 9.15 14.02
C HIS A 78 -2.37 8.92 13.15
N PHE A 79 -3.42 8.34 13.73
CA PHE A 79 -4.68 8.12 13.02
C PHE A 79 -5.54 9.38 12.99
N GLU A 80 -5.92 9.79 11.78
CA GLU A 80 -6.86 10.89 11.55
C GLU A 80 -8.03 10.42 10.70
N PHE A 81 -9.16 11.13 10.78
CA PHE A 81 -10.34 10.82 9.99
C PHE A 81 -10.76 12.02 9.16
N ASP A 82 -10.92 11.82 7.85
CA ASP A 82 -11.39 12.84 6.92
C ASP A 82 -12.28 12.24 5.81
N GLU A 83 -12.94 13.10 5.04
CA GLU A 83 -13.77 12.74 3.90
C GLU A 83 -12.90 12.44 2.67
N LEU A 84 -12.26 11.27 2.66
CA LEU A 84 -11.56 10.77 1.49
C LEU A 84 -12.56 10.42 0.37
N ARG A 85 -12.42 11.02 -0.80
CA ARG A 85 -13.37 10.79 -1.91
C ARG A 85 -13.18 9.43 -2.59
N THR A 86 -11.95 8.93 -2.63
CA THR A 86 -11.57 7.80 -3.50
C THR A 86 -10.92 6.64 -2.76
N TYR A 87 -10.43 6.85 -1.53
CA TYR A 87 -9.64 5.87 -0.80
C TYR A 87 -10.21 5.62 0.59
N ALA A 88 -9.99 4.42 1.13
CA ALA A 88 -10.38 4.06 2.47
C ALA A 88 -9.35 4.55 3.50
N ALA A 89 -8.07 4.54 3.14
CA ALA A 89 -6.95 5.00 3.94
C ALA A 89 -5.87 5.59 3.02
N GLU A 90 -5.00 6.44 3.56
CA GLU A 90 -3.80 6.98 2.93
C GLU A 90 -2.74 7.23 4.01
N TYR A 91 -1.52 6.72 3.83
CA TYR A 91 -0.40 6.99 4.72
C TYR A 91 0.49 8.12 4.20
N HIS A 92 0.86 9.05 5.09
CA HIS A 92 1.78 10.14 4.82
C HIS A 92 3.07 9.97 5.63
N PRO A 93 4.19 9.51 5.02
CA PRO A 93 5.44 9.21 5.73
C PRO A 93 6.03 10.42 6.46
N GLY A 94 5.99 11.61 5.86
CA GLY A 94 6.61 12.81 6.45
C GLY A 94 6.00 13.27 7.77
N GLU A 95 4.78 12.85 8.09
CA GLU A 95 4.05 13.20 9.31
C GLU A 95 3.70 11.95 10.13
N HIS A 96 4.12 10.76 9.67
CA HIS A 96 3.68 9.45 10.12
C HIS A 96 2.15 9.35 10.34
N ARG A 97 1.41 9.99 9.43
CA ARG A 97 -0.02 10.23 9.57
C ARG A 97 -0.81 9.25 8.71
N MET A 98 -1.74 8.54 9.33
CA MET A 98 -2.66 7.63 8.66
C MET A 98 -4.03 8.30 8.53
N LEU A 99 -4.31 8.84 7.35
CA LEU A 99 -5.59 9.47 7.06
C LEU A 99 -6.61 8.40 6.66
N LEU A 100 -7.67 8.28 7.45
CA LEU A 100 -8.71 7.29 7.25
C LEU A 100 -9.99 7.96 6.76
N ASN A 101 -10.67 7.32 5.82
CA ASN A 101 -12.00 7.74 5.43
C ASN A 101 -12.91 7.73 6.66
N ARG A 102 -13.74 8.76 6.84
CA ARG A 102 -14.67 8.89 7.97
C ARG A 102 -15.57 7.66 8.15
N THR A 103 -15.90 6.96 7.07
CA THR A 103 -16.65 5.68 7.08
C THR A 103 -15.94 4.53 7.81
N LEU A 104 -14.62 4.63 8.03
CA LEU A 104 -13.85 3.70 8.85
C LEU A 104 -13.90 4.02 10.35
N SER A 105 -14.49 5.14 10.74
CA SER A 105 -14.68 5.47 12.16
C SER A 105 -15.97 4.85 12.71
N LEU A 106 -15.98 4.59 14.02
CA LEU A 106 -17.15 4.10 14.74
C LEU A 106 -18.31 5.09 14.57
N ASN A 107 -19.41 4.61 13.99
CA ASN A 107 -20.61 5.41 13.67
C ASN A 107 -20.31 6.65 12.82
N ALA A 108 -19.25 6.64 12.00
CA ALA A 108 -18.81 7.79 11.22
C ALA A 108 -18.50 9.04 12.07
N ALA A 109 -18.14 8.87 13.35
CA ALA A 109 -17.90 9.98 14.28
C ALA A 109 -16.54 10.69 14.07
N GLY A 110 -15.59 10.07 13.36
CA GLY A 110 -14.28 10.64 13.04
C GLY A 110 -13.29 10.67 14.22
N ARG A 111 -13.42 9.75 15.19
CA ARG A 111 -12.56 9.75 16.40
C ARG A 111 -11.89 8.43 16.71
N VAL A 112 -12.59 7.33 16.45
CA VAL A 112 -12.15 5.98 16.85
C VAL A 112 -12.38 5.05 15.68
N LEU A 113 -11.39 4.22 15.36
CA LEU A 113 -11.52 3.19 14.33
C LEU A 113 -12.69 2.25 14.66
N LYS A 114 -13.55 1.97 13.67
CA LYS A 114 -14.58 0.93 13.85
C LYS A 114 -13.91 -0.44 13.99
N PRO A 115 -14.52 -1.40 14.70
CA PRO A 115 -13.98 -2.76 14.79
C PRO A 115 -13.65 -3.32 13.42
N LEU A 116 -12.50 -3.97 13.26
CA LEU A 116 -12.07 -4.52 11.96
C LEU A 116 -13.12 -5.50 11.40
N GLY A 117 -13.78 -6.27 12.27
CA GLY A 117 -14.85 -7.19 11.86
C GLY A 117 -16.12 -6.50 11.33
N ARG A 118 -16.21 -5.16 11.37
CA ARG A 118 -17.27 -4.35 10.75
C ARG A 118 -16.80 -3.63 9.48
N MET A 119 -15.55 -3.81 9.08
CA MET A 119 -15.04 -3.33 7.80
C MET A 119 -15.33 -4.35 6.70
N THR A 120 -15.51 -3.85 5.48
CA THR A 120 -15.55 -4.70 4.29
C THR A 120 -14.18 -5.29 4.01
N HIS A 121 -14.12 -6.40 3.24
CA HIS A 121 -12.83 -6.97 2.85
C HIS A 121 -12.00 -5.97 2.04
N LYS A 122 -12.63 -5.11 1.23
CA LYS A 122 -11.92 -4.08 0.46
C LYS A 122 -11.38 -2.94 1.34
N GLU A 123 -12.12 -2.55 2.38
CA GLU A 123 -11.63 -1.59 3.38
C GLU A 123 -10.41 -2.15 4.12
N LEU A 124 -10.43 -3.44 4.52
CA LEU A 124 -9.30 -4.10 5.17
C LEU A 124 -8.10 -4.30 4.25
N GLU A 125 -8.35 -4.62 2.97
CA GLU A 125 -7.31 -4.71 1.93
C GLU A 125 -6.52 -3.40 1.83
N VAL A 126 -7.24 -2.28 1.66
CA VAL A 126 -6.63 -0.95 1.55
C VAL A 126 -5.99 -0.54 2.88
N PHE A 127 -6.63 -0.81 4.02
CA PHE A 127 -6.06 -0.43 5.31
C PHE A 127 -4.74 -1.15 5.59
N TYR A 128 -4.64 -2.45 5.27
CA TYR A 128 -3.39 -3.19 5.41
C TYR A 128 -2.32 -2.79 4.39
N HIS A 129 -2.71 -2.39 3.18
CA HIS A 129 -1.81 -1.77 2.21
C HIS A 129 -1.11 -0.55 2.83
N GLU A 130 -1.89 0.39 3.39
CA GLU A 130 -1.33 1.60 4.02
C GLU A 130 -0.55 1.32 5.30
N LEU A 131 -1.00 0.37 6.15
CA LEU A 131 -0.24 -0.04 7.34
C LEU A 131 1.12 -0.65 6.96
N PHE A 132 1.21 -1.31 5.81
CA PHE A 132 2.47 -1.83 5.32
C PHE A 132 3.43 -0.71 4.90
N HIS A 133 2.93 0.36 4.28
CA HIS A 133 3.74 1.56 4.02
C HIS A 133 4.29 2.17 5.30
N ALA A 134 3.47 2.28 6.35
CA ALA A 134 3.90 2.78 7.65
C ALA A 134 4.97 1.88 8.28
N TYR A 135 4.82 0.56 8.14
CA TYR A 135 5.84 -0.38 8.60
C TYR A 135 7.16 -0.24 7.83
N MET A 136 7.11 -0.14 6.50
CA MET A 136 8.30 0.07 5.69
C MET A 136 8.98 1.41 6.02
N ASP A 137 8.21 2.47 6.28
CA ASP A 137 8.74 3.74 6.76
C ASP A 137 9.47 3.57 8.09
N TYR A 138 8.80 2.98 9.10
CA TYR A 138 9.39 2.73 10.42
C TYR A 138 10.73 1.97 10.36
N ILE A 139 10.79 0.87 9.62
CA ILE A 139 12.01 0.04 9.58
C ILE A 139 13.14 0.70 8.77
N THR A 140 12.85 1.72 7.95
CA THR A 140 13.88 2.49 7.23
C THR A 140 14.53 3.59 8.06
N VAL A 141 13.94 3.96 9.21
CA VAL A 141 14.52 4.97 10.10
C VAL A 141 15.80 4.44 10.72
N ARG A 142 16.94 5.08 10.38
CA ARG A 142 18.31 4.59 10.64
C ARG A 142 18.67 4.35 12.12
N ASP A 143 17.93 4.94 13.05
CA ASP A 143 18.21 4.88 14.49
C ASP A 143 17.27 3.95 15.28
N VAL A 144 16.40 3.21 14.59
CA VAL A 144 15.47 2.28 15.24
C VAL A 144 16.18 0.98 15.59
N GLN A 145 16.40 0.74 16.88
CA GLN A 145 16.77 -0.59 17.38
C GLN A 145 15.51 -1.45 17.48
N LEU A 146 15.28 -2.30 16.48
CA LEU A 146 14.04 -3.10 16.35
C LEU A 146 13.92 -4.26 17.38
N GLY A 147 14.92 -4.44 18.25
CA GLY A 147 14.92 -5.47 19.30
C GLY A 147 14.84 -6.90 18.73
N GLU A 148 14.45 -7.88 19.56
CA GLU A 148 14.34 -9.28 19.13
C GLU A 148 13.27 -9.52 18.06
N LEU A 149 12.21 -8.72 18.06
CA LEU A 149 11.14 -8.75 17.04
C LEU A 149 11.60 -8.18 15.70
N GLY A 150 12.78 -7.53 15.67
CA GLY A 150 13.29 -6.76 14.55
C GLY A 150 14.12 -7.51 13.52
N ARG A 151 14.67 -8.69 13.87
CA ARG A 151 15.61 -9.40 12.98
C ARG A 151 15.01 -9.74 11.62
N ASP A 152 13.75 -10.17 11.62
CA ASP A 152 13.03 -10.52 10.40
C ASP A 152 12.74 -9.25 9.57
N SER A 153 12.47 -8.11 10.24
CA SER A 153 12.32 -6.81 9.60
C SER A 153 13.62 -6.27 9.00
N GLU A 154 14.75 -6.43 9.69
CA GLU A 154 16.08 -6.09 9.17
C GLU A 154 16.42 -6.93 7.94
N THR A 155 16.15 -8.24 8.01
CA THR A 155 16.35 -9.17 6.89
C THR A 155 15.49 -8.78 5.69
N LEU A 156 14.21 -8.48 5.94
CA LEU A 156 13.29 -8.04 4.88
C LEU A 156 13.72 -6.69 4.28
N LEU A 157 14.21 -5.75 5.08
CA LEU A 157 14.69 -4.46 4.59
C LEU A 157 15.95 -4.61 3.72
N LEU A 158 16.91 -5.42 4.14
CA LEU A 158 18.11 -5.71 3.33
C LEU A 158 17.71 -6.32 1.99
N PHE A 159 16.80 -7.30 2.02
CA PHE A 159 16.26 -7.90 0.82
C PHE A 159 15.51 -6.87 -0.05
N ALA A 160 14.69 -6.00 0.53
CA ALA A 160 14.01 -4.92 -0.18
C ALA A 160 15.01 -3.97 -0.88
N LYS A 161 16.11 -3.61 -0.22
CA LYS A 161 17.16 -2.76 -0.83
C LYS A 161 17.88 -3.45 -1.99
N GLU A 162 18.08 -4.76 -1.92
CA GLU A 162 18.59 -5.53 -3.05
C GLU A 162 17.61 -5.53 -4.23
N GLN A 163 16.32 -5.81 -3.97
CA GLN A 163 15.29 -5.80 -5.00
C GLN A 163 15.12 -4.41 -5.62
N GLN A 164 15.17 -3.35 -4.82
CA GLN A 164 15.06 -1.96 -5.27
C GLN A 164 16.07 -1.69 -6.39
N VAL A 165 17.34 -2.01 -6.16
CA VAL A 165 18.42 -1.78 -7.12
C VAL A 165 18.29 -2.69 -8.33
N CYS A 166 18.03 -3.98 -8.11
CA CYS A 166 18.13 -4.96 -9.19
C CYS A 166 16.90 -5.00 -10.10
N ARG A 167 15.72 -4.66 -9.61
CA ARG A 167 14.45 -4.89 -10.32
C ARG A 167 13.55 -3.68 -10.45
N TYR A 168 13.67 -2.72 -9.53
CA TYR A 168 12.89 -1.48 -9.59
C TYR A 168 13.72 -0.29 -10.08
N GLY A 169 15.03 -0.45 -10.31
CA GLY A 169 15.87 0.56 -10.95
C GLY A 169 15.57 0.71 -12.46
N GLU A 170 15.17 -0.37 -13.12
CA GLU A 170 14.65 -0.37 -14.49
C GLU A 170 13.36 -1.19 -14.54
N VAL A 171 12.25 -0.56 -14.93
CA VAL A 171 10.93 -1.18 -14.97
C VAL A 171 10.27 -1.03 -16.34
N MET A 172 9.40 -1.97 -16.68
CA MET A 172 8.47 -1.81 -17.77
C MET A 172 7.20 -1.14 -17.25
N ILE A 173 6.70 -0.13 -17.96
CA ILE A 173 5.43 0.54 -17.67
C ILE A 173 4.45 0.36 -18.84
N THR A 174 3.15 0.42 -18.56
CA THR A 174 2.15 0.63 -19.61
C THR A 174 2.04 2.14 -19.88
N PRO A 175 2.42 2.63 -21.08
CA PRO A 175 2.64 4.06 -21.31
C PRO A 175 1.34 4.88 -21.20
N ILE A 176 0.21 4.29 -21.60
CA ILE A 176 -1.13 4.85 -21.47
C ILE A 176 -2.16 3.75 -21.24
N VAL A 177 -3.19 4.04 -20.44
CA VAL A 177 -4.26 3.09 -20.06
C VAL A 177 -4.96 2.50 -21.29
N GLN A 178 -5.03 3.24 -22.39
CA GLN A 178 -5.66 2.81 -23.64
C GLN A 178 -4.80 1.86 -24.48
N ARG A 179 -3.52 1.65 -24.12
CA ARG A 179 -2.59 0.76 -24.82
C ARG A 179 -1.92 -0.19 -23.83
N MET A 180 -2.75 -1.06 -23.23
CA MET A 180 -2.31 -1.99 -22.19
C MET A 180 -1.33 -3.06 -22.68
N ASP A 181 -1.29 -3.31 -23.99
CA ASP A 181 -0.37 -4.26 -24.62
C ASP A 181 0.99 -3.63 -24.99
N GLU A 182 1.08 -2.30 -24.99
CA GLU A 182 2.35 -1.60 -25.18
C GLU A 182 3.08 -1.51 -23.84
N VAL A 183 4.37 -1.82 -23.85
CA VAL A 183 5.24 -1.69 -22.69
C VAL A 183 6.47 -0.87 -23.06
N GLU A 184 6.89 -0.02 -22.13
CA GLU A 184 8.00 0.91 -22.28
C GLU A 184 8.97 0.72 -21.11
N SER A 185 10.28 0.62 -21.39
CA SER A 185 11.30 0.56 -20.34
C SER A 185 11.54 1.96 -19.75
N ARG A 186 11.71 2.01 -18.43
CA ARG A 186 11.98 3.22 -17.66
C ARG A 186 13.05 2.97 -16.60
N TYR A 187 14.07 3.81 -16.61
CA TYR A 187 15.03 3.93 -15.52
C TYR A 187 14.46 4.87 -14.46
N LEU A 188 14.39 4.39 -13.23
CA LEU A 188 13.84 5.12 -12.10
C LEU A 188 14.95 5.71 -11.24
N THR A 189 14.68 6.84 -10.60
CA THR A 189 15.56 7.36 -9.55
C THR A 189 15.54 6.46 -8.31
N GLU A 190 16.41 6.73 -7.33
CA GLU A 190 16.38 6.00 -6.06
C GLU A 190 15.03 6.16 -5.35
N ALA A 191 14.43 7.35 -5.37
CA ALA A 191 13.13 7.60 -4.76
C ALA A 191 11.99 6.89 -5.53
N GLU A 192 11.97 7.01 -6.85
CA GLU A 192 10.95 6.39 -7.70
C GLU A 192 11.01 4.84 -7.64
N SER A 193 12.23 4.27 -7.61
CA SER A 193 12.42 2.83 -7.47
C SER A 193 11.98 2.31 -6.10
N TRP A 194 12.23 3.08 -5.02
CA TRP A 194 11.73 2.73 -3.70
C TRP A 194 10.20 2.76 -3.65
N GLU A 195 9.58 3.80 -4.22
CA GLU A 195 8.13 3.92 -4.30
C GLU A 195 7.53 2.77 -5.11
N ALA A 196 8.07 2.48 -6.29
CA ALA A 196 7.63 1.37 -7.13
C ALA A 196 7.66 0.02 -6.41
N LEU A 197 8.74 -0.25 -5.65
CA LEU A 197 8.86 -1.45 -4.82
C LEU A 197 7.82 -1.46 -3.71
N ASN A 198 7.77 -0.38 -2.91
CA ASN A 198 6.92 -0.29 -1.73
C ASN A 198 5.43 -0.41 -2.10
N GLU A 199 4.99 0.25 -3.17
CA GLU A 199 3.64 0.13 -3.72
C GLU A 199 3.33 -1.28 -4.23
N THR A 200 4.28 -1.91 -4.92
CA THR A 200 4.11 -3.29 -5.41
C THR A 200 3.94 -4.28 -4.26
N TRP A 201 4.74 -4.14 -3.20
CA TRP A 201 4.66 -4.98 -2.02
C TRP A 201 3.39 -4.72 -1.21
N ALA A 202 2.98 -3.47 -1.05
CA ALA A 202 1.76 -3.10 -0.34
C ALA A 202 0.50 -3.66 -1.04
N VAL A 203 0.45 -3.64 -2.38
CA VAL A 203 -0.64 -4.28 -3.17
C VAL A 203 -0.74 -5.76 -2.83
N PHE A 204 0.39 -6.46 -2.76
CA PHE A 204 0.41 -7.87 -2.38
C PHE A 204 -0.04 -8.09 -0.93
N VAL A 205 0.38 -7.22 -0.01
CA VAL A 205 -0.02 -7.29 1.40
C VAL A 205 -1.52 -7.14 1.57
N GLY A 206 -2.13 -6.14 0.91
CA GLY A 206 -3.58 -5.98 0.88
C GLY A 206 -4.27 -7.24 0.33
N TRP A 207 -3.77 -7.78 -0.79
CA TRP A 207 -4.31 -8.99 -1.41
C TRP A 207 -4.25 -10.22 -0.48
N VAL A 208 -3.16 -10.43 0.26
CA VAL A 208 -3.06 -11.55 1.21
C VAL A 208 -4.13 -11.48 2.28
N VAL A 209 -4.38 -10.29 2.82
CA VAL A 209 -5.41 -10.04 3.85
C VAL A 209 -6.79 -10.28 3.28
N TRP A 210 -7.10 -9.71 2.12
CA TRP A 210 -8.37 -9.94 1.43
C TRP A 210 -8.60 -11.44 1.16
N ASN A 211 -7.59 -12.13 0.63
CA ASN A 211 -7.66 -13.54 0.29
C ASN A 211 -7.91 -14.43 1.52
N GLN A 212 -7.27 -14.14 2.66
CA GLN A 212 -7.52 -14.87 3.91
C GLN A 212 -8.95 -14.66 4.43
N LEU A 213 -9.46 -13.43 4.37
CA LEU A 213 -10.82 -13.12 4.82
C LEU A 213 -11.88 -13.83 3.96
N GLU A 214 -11.70 -13.84 2.64
CA GLU A 214 -12.57 -14.57 1.69
C GLU A 214 -12.60 -16.08 1.98
N LEU A 215 -11.44 -16.70 2.13
CA LEU A 215 -11.36 -18.14 2.41
C LEU A 215 -12.02 -18.50 3.75
N ARG A 216 -11.88 -17.62 4.76
CA ARG A 216 -12.54 -17.79 6.05
C ARG A 216 -14.06 -17.68 5.96
N GLN A 217 -14.58 -16.72 5.19
CA GLN A 217 -16.03 -16.55 4.99
C GLN A 217 -16.64 -17.80 4.33
N GLN A 218 -15.93 -18.40 3.38
CA GLN A 218 -16.40 -19.60 2.67
C GLN A 218 -16.40 -20.87 3.54
N ARG A 219 -15.49 -20.98 4.52
CA ARG A 219 -15.31 -22.21 5.31
C ARG A 219 -15.91 -22.15 6.73
N GLY A 220 -16.14 -20.96 7.29
CA GLY A 220 -16.62 -20.75 8.66
C GLY A 220 -15.60 -21.17 9.72
N LYS A 221 -15.20 -20.24 10.62
CA LYS A 221 -14.31 -20.43 11.80
C LYS A 221 -13.01 -21.26 11.63
N SER A 222 -12.64 -21.70 10.42
CA SER A 222 -11.39 -22.40 10.13
C SER A 222 -10.21 -21.46 10.35
N THR A 223 -9.32 -21.83 11.28
CA THR A 223 -8.05 -21.14 11.51
C THR A 223 -7.10 -21.38 10.37
N PHE A 224 -6.83 -20.35 9.57
CA PHE A 224 -5.77 -20.40 8.56
C PHE A 224 -4.41 -20.54 9.27
N ARG A 225 -3.87 -21.76 9.27
CA ARG A 225 -2.53 -22.10 9.79
C ARG A 225 -1.63 -22.74 8.71
N GLY A 226 -1.87 -22.41 7.44
CA GLY A 226 -1.02 -22.85 6.32
C GLY A 226 -1.17 -24.33 5.89
N GLY A 227 -2.03 -25.14 6.52
CA GLY A 227 -2.19 -26.57 6.17
C GLY A 227 -3.32 -26.85 5.17
N GLN A 228 -4.55 -27.02 5.68
CA GLN A 228 -5.72 -27.45 4.88
C GLN A 228 -6.25 -26.39 3.89
N ASP A 229 -5.82 -25.14 4.05
CA ASP A 229 -6.23 -24.02 3.19
C ASP A 229 -5.28 -23.79 2.01
N ALA A 230 -4.08 -24.41 2.01
CA ALA A 230 -3.10 -24.28 0.92
C ALA A 230 -3.68 -24.69 -0.43
N HIS A 231 -4.55 -25.71 -0.46
CA HIS A 231 -5.21 -26.18 -1.67
C HIS A 231 -6.13 -25.16 -2.36
N GLN A 232 -6.68 -24.18 -1.63
CA GLN A 232 -7.47 -23.09 -2.23
C GLN A 232 -6.67 -21.79 -2.33
N TRP A 233 -5.76 -21.56 -1.40
CA TRP A 233 -4.92 -20.37 -1.35
C TRP A 233 -3.95 -20.33 -2.54
N ILE A 234 -3.24 -21.44 -2.82
CA ILE A 234 -2.21 -21.50 -3.88
C ILE A 234 -2.81 -21.29 -5.28
N PRO A 235 -3.93 -21.93 -5.68
CA PRO A 235 -4.54 -21.64 -6.98
C PRO A 235 -4.99 -20.19 -7.15
N ARG A 236 -5.53 -19.56 -6.09
CA ARG A 236 -5.88 -18.13 -6.12
C ARG A 236 -4.64 -17.27 -6.30
N PHE A 237 -3.55 -17.60 -5.61
CA PHE A 237 -2.28 -16.89 -5.73
C PHE A 237 -1.67 -17.01 -7.12
N LYS A 238 -1.66 -18.22 -7.71
CA LYS A 238 -1.22 -18.43 -9.10
C LYS A 238 -2.02 -17.59 -10.10
N ARG A 239 -3.34 -17.59 -9.95
CA ARG A 239 -4.22 -16.79 -10.82
C ARG A 239 -3.95 -15.29 -10.69
N ALA A 240 -3.65 -14.80 -9.49
CA ALA A 240 -3.31 -13.40 -9.28
C ALA A 240 -2.01 -13.00 -10.02
N PHE A 241 -0.97 -13.84 -10.02
CA PHE A 241 0.22 -13.63 -10.86
C PHE A 241 -0.10 -13.69 -12.36
N GLU A 242 -0.89 -14.69 -12.78
CA GLU A 242 -1.34 -14.84 -14.17
C GLU A 242 -2.12 -13.62 -14.65
N ASN A 243 -2.88 -12.96 -13.77
CA ASN A 243 -3.63 -11.74 -14.07
C ASN A 243 -2.79 -10.46 -13.98
N GLY A 244 -1.59 -10.53 -13.39
CA GLY A 244 -0.80 -9.33 -13.11
C GLY A 244 -1.40 -8.47 -12.00
N GLU A 245 -1.97 -9.08 -10.96
CA GLU A 245 -2.61 -8.33 -9.86
C GLU A 245 -1.59 -7.59 -8.98
N PHE A 246 -0.33 -8.04 -8.94
CA PHE A 246 0.71 -7.51 -8.05
C PHE A 246 1.57 -6.43 -8.71
N ARG A 247 0.93 -5.39 -9.24
CA ARG A 247 1.60 -4.26 -9.91
C ARG A 247 1.43 -3.00 -9.09
N GLY A 248 2.55 -2.42 -8.65
CA GLY A 248 2.57 -1.08 -8.08
C GLY A 248 2.59 0.02 -9.14
N TYR A 249 2.94 1.21 -8.67
CA TYR A 249 3.20 2.39 -9.48
C TYR A 249 4.31 3.21 -8.82
N TYR A 250 4.81 4.21 -9.54
CA TYR A 250 5.58 5.30 -8.94
C TYR A 250 4.98 6.65 -9.35
N VAL A 251 5.27 7.69 -8.56
CA VAL A 251 4.99 9.08 -8.87
C VAL A 251 6.25 9.69 -9.47
N PRO A 252 6.22 10.15 -10.73
CA PRO A 252 7.40 10.73 -11.36
C PRO A 252 7.94 11.95 -10.59
N GLU A 253 9.25 12.05 -10.37
CA GLU A 253 9.85 13.24 -9.73
C GLU A 253 9.87 14.44 -10.70
N GLY A 254 10.09 14.16 -11.98
CA GLY A 254 10.14 15.18 -13.03
C GLY A 254 8.80 15.91 -13.20
N PRO A 255 8.76 17.27 -13.10
CA PRO A 255 7.51 18.02 -13.26
C PRO A 255 6.92 17.87 -14.66
N ASP A 256 7.77 17.68 -15.67
CA ASP A 256 7.35 17.49 -17.06
C ASP A 256 6.59 16.17 -17.24
N GLU A 257 7.07 15.11 -16.60
CA GLU A 257 6.41 13.82 -16.63
C GLU A 257 5.13 13.81 -15.78
N ARG A 258 5.15 14.47 -14.62
CA ARG A 258 3.93 14.63 -13.78
C ARG A 258 2.80 15.35 -14.51
N ARG A 259 3.10 16.25 -15.44
CA ARG A 259 2.07 16.88 -16.29
C ARG A 259 1.38 15.88 -17.21
N LEU A 260 2.05 14.80 -17.59
CA LEU A 260 1.51 13.75 -18.45
C LEU A 260 0.80 12.67 -17.66
N ALA A 261 1.39 12.23 -16.54
CA ALA A 261 0.85 11.19 -15.69
C ALA A 261 1.18 11.47 -14.23
N GLN A 262 0.15 11.55 -13.38
CA GLN A 262 0.32 11.71 -11.93
C GLN A 262 0.89 10.44 -11.27
N LYS A 263 0.65 9.28 -11.88
CA LYS A 263 1.18 7.96 -11.48
C LYS A 263 1.55 7.16 -12.73
N ARG A 264 2.63 6.41 -12.67
CA ARG A 264 3.06 5.47 -13.72
C ARG A 264 2.93 4.04 -13.21
N TYR A 265 1.97 3.31 -13.75
CA TYR A 265 1.72 1.93 -13.36
C TYR A 265 2.73 0.99 -14.02
N LEU A 266 3.25 0.07 -13.21
CA LEU A 266 4.15 -0.98 -13.69
C LEU A 266 3.38 -1.91 -14.64
N ALA A 267 4.06 -2.40 -15.68
CA ALA A 267 3.55 -3.43 -16.55
C ALA A 267 3.58 -4.79 -15.84
N LYS A 268 2.85 -5.77 -16.37
CA LYS A 268 2.79 -7.14 -15.82
C LYS A 268 4.18 -7.81 -15.74
N SER A 269 5.10 -7.50 -16.64
CA SER A 269 6.48 -8.01 -16.61
C SER A 269 7.32 -7.46 -15.45
N SER A 270 6.90 -6.34 -14.86
CA SER A 270 7.55 -5.70 -13.70
C SER A 270 6.68 -5.79 -12.44
N GLN A 271 5.76 -6.77 -12.39
CA GLN A 271 5.04 -7.10 -11.17
C GLN A 271 5.97 -7.74 -10.12
N LEU A 272 5.47 -7.91 -8.91
CA LEU A 272 6.10 -8.68 -7.83
C LEU A 272 6.65 -10.03 -8.34
N SER A 273 7.79 -10.52 -7.86
CA SER A 273 8.23 -11.90 -8.09
C SER A 273 7.75 -12.84 -6.99
N LEU A 274 7.91 -14.13 -7.27
CA LEU A 274 7.71 -15.17 -6.28
C LEU A 274 8.66 -15.00 -5.09
N GLU A 275 9.95 -14.71 -5.31
CA GLU A 275 10.93 -14.53 -4.23
C GLU A 275 10.52 -13.41 -3.27
N GLU A 276 10.04 -12.28 -3.81
CA GLU A 276 9.52 -11.18 -3.01
C GLU A 276 8.29 -11.58 -2.21
N ALA A 277 7.35 -12.26 -2.87
CA ALA A 277 6.14 -12.70 -2.19
C ALA A 277 6.43 -13.67 -1.04
N LEU A 278 7.34 -14.62 -1.25
CA LEU A 278 7.77 -15.59 -0.22
C LEU A 278 8.45 -14.88 0.95
N ALA A 279 9.33 -13.90 0.67
CA ALA A 279 9.98 -13.09 1.70
C ALA A 279 8.95 -12.32 2.54
N ILE A 280 7.95 -11.69 1.92
CA ILE A 280 6.89 -10.97 2.65
C ILE A 280 6.03 -11.93 3.48
N LEU A 281 5.64 -13.09 2.92
CA LEU A 281 4.86 -14.11 3.62
C LEU A 281 5.57 -14.61 4.88
N GLU A 282 6.87 -14.87 4.80
CA GLU A 282 7.66 -15.37 5.92
C GLU A 282 8.01 -14.25 6.91
N GLN A 283 8.60 -13.17 6.42
CA GLN A 283 9.23 -12.14 7.25
C GLN A 283 8.21 -11.15 7.80
N ALA A 284 7.31 -10.61 6.96
CA ALA A 284 6.32 -9.62 7.40
C ALA A 284 5.06 -10.26 8.00
N PHE A 285 4.61 -11.38 7.45
CA PHE A 285 3.36 -12.01 7.88
C PHE A 285 3.54 -13.20 8.83
N GLY A 286 4.72 -13.82 8.88
CA GLY A 286 4.97 -14.93 9.80
C GLY A 286 4.29 -16.23 9.42
N PHE A 287 4.04 -16.46 8.13
CA PHE A 287 3.60 -17.77 7.66
C PHE A 287 4.69 -18.81 7.95
N SER A 288 4.30 -20.06 8.22
CA SER A 288 5.26 -21.11 8.54
C SER A 288 6.18 -21.41 7.36
N SER A 289 7.44 -21.75 7.65
CA SER A 289 8.42 -22.16 6.64
C SER A 289 7.90 -23.32 5.79
N ASP A 290 7.12 -24.23 6.37
CA ASP A 290 6.55 -25.37 5.64
C ASP A 290 5.51 -24.92 4.62
N PHE A 291 4.66 -23.95 4.97
CA PHE A 291 3.73 -23.38 4.02
C PHE A 291 4.46 -22.66 2.88
N VAL A 292 5.45 -21.82 3.22
CA VAL A 292 6.27 -21.08 2.24
C VAL A 292 6.94 -22.05 1.27
N LYS A 293 7.51 -23.16 1.76
CA LYS A 293 8.07 -24.23 0.90
C LYS A 293 7.03 -24.89 -0.01
N VAL A 294 5.82 -25.14 0.49
CA VAL A 294 4.74 -25.72 -0.33
C VAL A 294 4.29 -24.75 -1.42
N VAL A 295 4.21 -23.45 -1.11
CA VAL A 295 3.95 -22.40 -2.11
C VAL A 295 5.07 -22.39 -3.15
N ASP A 296 6.32 -22.29 -2.72
CA ASP A 296 7.49 -22.24 -3.61
C ASP A 296 7.54 -23.43 -4.58
N ALA A 297 7.37 -24.65 -4.06
CA ALA A 297 7.35 -25.88 -4.84
C ALA A 297 6.16 -25.96 -5.82
N SER A 298 5.10 -25.19 -5.58
CA SER A 298 3.93 -25.15 -6.46
C SER A 298 4.12 -24.24 -7.67
N PHE A 299 5.13 -23.36 -7.68
CA PHE A 299 5.34 -22.38 -8.75
C PHE A 299 6.44 -22.81 -9.73
N GLY A 300 6.21 -22.54 -11.02
CA GLY A 300 7.20 -22.72 -12.08
C GLY A 300 8.14 -21.51 -12.25
N PRO A 301 9.09 -21.57 -13.18
CA PRO A 301 10.11 -20.53 -13.37
C PRO A 301 9.56 -19.19 -13.87
N ALA A 302 8.35 -19.16 -14.45
CA ALA A 302 7.79 -17.96 -15.10
C ALA A 302 7.61 -16.74 -14.19
N TRP A 303 7.55 -16.94 -12.87
CA TRP A 303 7.30 -15.88 -11.87
C TRP A 303 8.50 -15.64 -10.96
N ARG A 304 9.61 -16.33 -11.25
CA ARG A 304 10.85 -16.19 -10.50
C ARG A 304 11.67 -15.08 -11.11
N ALA A 305 12.21 -14.22 -10.27
CA ALA A 305 13.19 -13.23 -10.66
C ALA A 305 14.27 -13.19 -9.60
N THR A 306 15.44 -13.76 -9.93
CA THR A 306 16.60 -13.67 -9.05
C THR A 306 17.33 -12.36 -9.30
N CYS A 307 17.65 -11.65 -8.23
CA CYS A 307 18.69 -10.64 -8.29
C CYS A 307 19.99 -11.37 -8.58
N VAL A 308 20.53 -11.20 -9.79
CA VAL A 308 21.85 -11.76 -10.09
C VAL A 308 22.85 -10.85 -9.38
N THR A 309 23.27 -11.27 -8.18
CA THR A 309 24.32 -10.59 -7.44
C THR A 309 25.66 -10.84 -8.13
N GLY A 310 26.04 -9.91 -9.01
CA GLY A 310 27.40 -9.80 -9.50
C GLY A 310 27.55 -9.91 -11.02
N LYS A 311 28.33 -8.98 -11.54
CA LYS A 311 29.02 -9.01 -12.83
C LYS A 311 29.40 -10.44 -13.26
N ASP A 312 28.67 -11.00 -14.21
CA ASP A 312 29.31 -11.75 -15.30
C ASP A 312 29.87 -10.70 -16.27
N GLY A 313 30.95 -10.05 -15.82
CA GLY A 313 31.80 -9.29 -16.70
C GLY A 313 32.51 -10.28 -17.62
N ALA A 314 32.25 -10.13 -18.92
CA ALA A 314 33.12 -10.48 -20.03
C ALA A 314 33.86 -11.84 -19.96
N ASN A 315 33.43 -12.77 -20.82
CA ASN A 315 34.37 -13.48 -21.68
C ASN A 315 34.02 -13.18 -23.13
#